data_AF-R7S8T3-F1
#
_entry.id   AF-R7S8T3-F1
#
_cell.length_a   1.000
_cell.length_b   1.000
_cell.length_c   1.000
_cell.angle_alpha   90.00
_cell.angle_beta   90.00
_cell.angle_gamma   90.00
#
_symmetry.space_group_name_H-M   'P 1'
#
loop_
_entity.id
_entity.type
_entity.pdbx_description
1 polymer ?
#
loop_
_entity_poly.entity_id
_entity_poly.type
_entity_poly.pdbx_seq_one_letter_code
_entity_poly.pdbx_strand_id
1 'polypeptide(L)'
;MKTITSFFAVAAVFASVFAADPLVLNTPGNVAQCVPTEITWTGGTPPFDLSSCRNATRLQSLCLPSSITDSAVNNMPITEDFPGLTGDSFLWDTDVLGGTVMTMKMTDAAGVTAFSAPVVVQQSQDTSCL
;
A
#
# COMPACT_ATOMS: atom_id res chain seq x y z
N MET A 1 -45.39 42.41 21.74
CA MET A 1 -44.45 41.60 20.93
C MET A 1 -43.06 41.77 21.53
N LYS A 2 -42.53 40.74 22.20
CA LYS A 2 -41.19 40.76 22.82
C LYS A 2 -40.37 39.65 22.15
N THR A 3 -39.42 40.05 21.32
CA THR A 3 -38.56 39.16 20.52
C THR A 3 -37.48 38.58 21.42
N ILE A 4 -37.40 37.25 21.51
CA ILE A 4 -36.33 36.53 22.21
C ILE A 4 -35.27 36.19 21.17
N THR A 5 -34.14 36.91 21.21
CA THR A 5 -33.00 36.66 20.31
C THR A 5 -32.13 35.58 20.93
N SER A 6 -32.15 34.38 20.33
CA SER A 6 -31.37 33.22 20.76
C SER A 6 -29.97 33.28 20.14
N PHE A 7 -28.92 33.22 20.98
CA PHE A 7 -27.52 33.13 20.56
C PHE A 7 -27.16 31.65 20.30
N PHE A 8 -27.00 31.27 19.03
CA PHE A 8 -26.37 29.99 18.66
C PHE A 8 -24.85 30.12 18.81
N ALA A 9 -24.27 29.48 19.83
CA ALA A 9 -22.83 29.32 19.95
C ALA A 9 -22.38 28.17 19.02
N VAL A 10 -21.72 28.51 17.91
CA VAL A 10 -21.04 27.54 17.06
C VAL A 10 -19.71 27.20 17.71
N ALA A 11 -19.61 26.01 18.30
CA ALA A 11 -18.34 25.47 18.77
C ALA A 11 -17.53 24.99 17.56
N ALA A 12 -16.46 25.71 17.22
CA ALA A 12 -15.50 25.27 16.22
C ALA A 12 -14.70 24.08 16.79
N VAL A 13 -14.87 22.90 16.21
CA VAL A 13 -14.06 21.72 16.52
C VAL A 13 -12.74 21.88 15.76
N PHE A 14 -11.68 22.29 16.45
CA PHE A 14 -10.34 22.30 15.88
C PHE A 14 -9.82 20.86 15.87
N ALA A 15 -9.85 20.20 14.71
CA ALA A 15 -9.11 18.96 14.53
C ALA A 15 -7.61 19.30 14.52
N SER A 16 -6.91 18.99 15.60
CA SER A 16 -5.45 19.08 15.64
C SER A 16 -4.87 17.97 14.77
N VAL A 17 -4.30 18.35 13.62
CA VAL A 17 -3.46 17.44 12.83
C VAL A 17 -2.18 17.25 13.62
N PHE A 18 -1.99 16.07 14.21
CA PHE A 18 -0.65 15.68 14.67
C PHE A 18 0.22 15.56 13.43
N ALA A 19 1.34 16.29 13.38
CA ALA A 19 2.34 16.09 12.35
C ALA A 19 2.98 14.72 12.60
N ALA A 20 2.46 13.67 11.95
CA ALA A 20 3.14 12.40 11.87
C ALA A 20 4.43 12.58 11.04
N ASP A 21 5.47 11.83 11.37
CA ASP A 21 6.64 11.75 10.52
C ASP A 21 6.21 11.35 9.09
N PRO A 22 6.84 11.88 8.03
CA PRO A 22 6.44 11.59 6.67
C PRO A 22 6.48 10.08 6.42
N LEU A 23 5.39 9.55 5.87
CA LEU A 23 5.32 8.14 5.48
C LEU A 23 6.32 7.88 4.35
N VAL A 24 7.23 6.93 4.58
CA VAL A 24 8.23 6.48 3.61
C VAL A 24 8.18 4.97 3.52
N LEU A 25 7.94 4.45 2.31
CA LEU A 25 7.98 3.02 2.01
C LEU A 25 9.36 2.67 1.42
N ASN A 26 10.09 1.78 2.08
CA ASN A 26 11.42 1.39 1.63
C ASN A 26 11.31 0.43 0.43
N THR A 27 12.21 0.60 -0.53
CA THR A 27 12.32 -0.34 -1.66
C THR A 27 13.07 -1.59 -1.21
N PRO A 28 12.49 -2.79 -1.33
CA PRO A 28 13.19 -4.03 -0.97
C PRO A 28 14.44 -4.24 -1.83
N GLY A 29 15.54 -4.68 -1.21
CA GLY A 29 16.82 -4.85 -1.91
C GLY A 29 16.93 -6.13 -2.73
N ASN A 30 16.23 -7.20 -2.33
CA ASN A 30 16.17 -8.46 -3.05
C ASN A 30 14.75 -9.04 -2.94
N VAL A 31 14.16 -9.39 -4.07
CA VAL A 31 12.81 -9.95 -4.18
C VAL A 31 12.91 -11.16 -5.09
N ALA A 32 12.69 -12.35 -4.56
CA ALA A 32 12.80 -13.59 -5.32
C ALA A 32 11.50 -14.40 -5.22
N GLN A 33 11.09 -14.99 -6.34
CA GLN A 33 9.90 -15.82 -6.42
C GLN A 33 9.92 -16.93 -5.34
N CYS A 34 8.82 -17.06 -4.60
CA CYS A 34 8.64 -18.02 -3.50
C CYS A 34 9.65 -17.90 -2.35
N VAL A 35 10.23 -16.71 -2.18
CA VAL A 35 11.08 -16.39 -1.03
C VAL A 35 10.43 -15.23 -0.28
N PRO A 36 10.12 -15.39 1.02
CA PRO A 36 9.57 -14.31 1.81
C PRO A 36 10.43 -13.05 1.75
N THR A 37 9.82 -11.94 1.35
CA THR A 37 10.42 -10.62 1.22
C THR A 37 9.90 -9.74 2.34
N GLU A 38 10.81 -9.15 3.11
CA GLU A 38 10.45 -8.16 4.12
C GLU A 38 10.25 -6.78 3.47
N ILE A 39 9.06 -6.23 3.66
CA ILE A 39 8.68 -4.88 3.27
C ILE A 39 8.69 -4.03 4.53
N THR A 40 9.36 -2.88 4.49
CA THR A 40 9.53 -2.01 5.67
C THR A 40 9.17 -0.56 5.34
N TRP A 41 8.77 0.18 6.37
CA TRP A 41 8.46 1.60 6.25
C TRP A 41 8.76 2.38 7.51
N THR A 42 8.73 3.70 7.38
CA THR A 42 8.91 4.63 8.49
C THR A 42 7.89 5.76 8.41
N GLY A 43 7.52 6.33 9.56
CA GLY A 43 6.55 7.41 9.64
C GLY A 43 5.11 6.98 9.34
N GLY A 44 4.25 7.96 9.12
CA GLY A 44 2.80 7.78 8.92
C GLY A 44 2.06 7.40 10.20
N THR A 45 0.75 7.22 10.07
CA THR A 45 -0.14 6.85 11.19
C THR A 45 -0.86 5.53 10.93
N PRO A 46 -0.71 4.50 11.77
CA PRO A 46 -1.44 3.25 11.60
C PRO A 46 -2.96 3.43 11.78
N PRO A 47 -3.79 2.53 11.22
CA PRO A 47 -3.40 1.40 10.37
C PRO A 47 -2.86 1.79 8.99
N PHE A 48 -2.09 0.89 8.40
CA PHE A 48 -1.57 1.00 7.04
C PHE A 48 -2.21 -0.04 6.12
N ASP A 49 -2.48 0.37 4.88
CA ASP A 49 -2.90 -0.50 3.79
C ASP A 49 -1.75 -0.59 2.78
N LEU A 50 -1.18 -1.79 2.64
CA LEU A 50 -0.13 -2.10 1.68
C LEU A 50 -0.72 -2.79 0.45
N SER A 51 -0.39 -2.28 -0.74
CA SER A 51 -0.74 -2.91 -2.01
C SER A 51 0.53 -3.22 -2.81
N SER A 52 0.73 -4.48 -3.22
CA SER A 52 1.71 -4.84 -4.24
C SER A 52 1.02 -4.77 -5.60
N CYS A 53 1.63 -4.16 -6.62
CA CYS A 53 1.02 -4.02 -7.94
C CYS A 53 2.01 -4.33 -9.05
N ARG A 54 1.57 -5.03 -10.09
CA ARG A 54 2.37 -5.21 -11.32
C ARG A 54 2.49 -3.91 -12.09
N ASN A 55 3.67 -3.67 -12.67
CA ASN A 55 3.94 -2.54 -13.55
C ASN A 55 3.11 -2.66 -14.83
N ALA A 56 1.94 -2.04 -14.82
CA ALA A 56 1.22 -1.78 -16.03
C ALA A 56 1.84 -0.56 -16.70
N THR A 57 2.54 -0.80 -17.81
CA THR A 57 3.31 0.14 -18.63
C THR A 57 2.62 1.44 -19.07
N ARG A 58 1.38 1.74 -18.65
CA ARG A 58 0.72 3.04 -18.91
C ARG A 58 -0.19 3.60 -17.81
N LEU A 59 -0.45 2.90 -16.70
CA LEU A 59 -1.38 3.42 -15.68
C LEU A 59 -0.89 3.08 -14.27
N GLN A 60 -0.19 4.02 -13.64
CA GLN A 60 0.03 4.02 -12.17
C GLN A 60 -1.30 3.98 -11.38
N SER A 61 -2.43 4.25 -12.07
CA SER A 61 -3.79 4.07 -11.58
C SER A 61 -4.22 2.62 -11.36
N LEU A 62 -3.36 1.62 -11.62
CA LEU A 62 -3.69 0.19 -11.40
C LEU A 62 -3.32 -0.32 -10.00
N CYS A 63 -2.64 0.47 -9.17
CA CYS A 63 -2.56 0.25 -7.71
C CYS A 63 -3.86 0.67 -6.98
N LEU A 64 -4.99 0.37 -7.59
CA LEU A 64 -6.30 0.46 -6.96
C LEU A 64 -6.69 -0.95 -6.49
N PRO A 65 -7.34 -1.07 -5.32
CA PRO A 65 -7.81 -2.35 -4.80
C PRO A 65 -8.92 -2.88 -5.72
N SER A 66 -8.52 -3.64 -6.71
CA SER A 66 -9.40 -4.37 -7.62
C SER A 66 -8.61 -5.58 -8.07
N SER A 67 -8.95 -6.75 -7.52
CA SER A 67 -8.36 -8.03 -7.85
C SER A 67 -8.71 -8.42 -9.29
N ILE A 68 -8.03 -7.81 -10.26
CA ILE A 68 -8.06 -8.22 -11.67
C ILE A 68 -6.94 -9.25 -11.83
N THR A 69 -7.16 -10.29 -12.62
CA THR A 69 -6.12 -11.25 -12.98
C THR A 69 -5.60 -10.95 -14.37
N ASP A 70 -4.29 -11.08 -14.60
CA ASP A 70 -3.73 -10.92 -15.94
C ASP A 70 -3.74 -12.27 -16.68
N SER A 71 -4.43 -12.33 -17.81
CA SER A 71 -4.45 -13.51 -18.68
C SER A 71 -3.07 -13.83 -19.29
N ALA A 72 -2.12 -12.90 -19.27
CA ALA A 72 -0.77 -13.09 -19.82
C ALA A 72 0.21 -13.79 -18.85
N VAL A 73 -0.11 -13.85 -17.55
CA VAL A 73 0.81 -14.36 -16.51
C VAL A 73 0.05 -15.30 -15.57
N ASN A 74 -0.18 -16.55 -16.01
CA ASN A 74 -0.74 -17.67 -15.22
C ASN A 74 -2.00 -17.34 -14.37
N ASN A 75 -2.86 -16.41 -14.79
CA ASN A 75 -4.03 -15.95 -14.02
C ASN A 75 -3.72 -15.36 -12.63
N MET A 76 -2.49 -14.89 -12.41
CA MET A 76 -2.08 -14.33 -11.13
C MET A 76 -2.68 -12.92 -10.93
N PRO A 77 -3.00 -12.51 -9.69
CA PRO A 77 -3.52 -11.17 -9.40
C PRO A 77 -2.60 -10.06 -9.92
N ILE A 78 -3.18 -8.96 -10.42
CA ILE A 78 -2.40 -7.75 -10.76
C ILE A 78 -2.05 -6.92 -9.53
N THR A 79 -2.81 -7.12 -8.45
CA THR A 79 -2.71 -6.41 -7.18
C THR A 79 -2.97 -7.38 -6.03
N GLU A 80 -2.15 -7.33 -4.99
CA GLU A 80 -2.41 -7.96 -3.70
C GLU A 80 -2.52 -6.87 -2.63
N ASP A 81 -3.53 -6.97 -1.78
CA ASP A 81 -3.84 -5.96 -0.77
C ASP A 81 -3.75 -6.54 0.65
N PHE A 82 -3.03 -5.84 1.52
CA PHE A 82 -2.78 -6.20 2.90
C PHE A 82 -3.21 -5.02 3.81
N PRO A 83 -4.51 -4.95 4.19
CA PRO A 83 -5.03 -3.85 4.98
C PRO A 83 -4.78 -4.03 6.48
N GLY A 84 -4.86 -2.92 7.23
CA GLY A 84 -4.90 -2.98 8.69
C GLY A 84 -3.57 -3.28 9.38
N LEU A 85 -2.44 -3.06 8.70
CA LEU A 85 -1.11 -3.26 9.28
C LEU A 85 -0.85 -2.20 10.37
N THR A 86 -0.27 -2.61 11.50
CA THR A 86 -0.01 -1.72 12.65
C THR A 86 1.46 -1.55 13.00
N GLY A 87 2.32 -2.40 12.44
CA GLY A 87 3.77 -2.31 12.59
C GLY A 87 4.42 -1.39 11.56
N ASP A 88 5.73 -1.56 11.41
CA ASP A 88 6.63 -0.90 10.46
C ASP A 88 7.24 -1.89 9.45
N SER A 89 6.83 -3.16 9.51
CA SER A 89 7.23 -4.20 8.57
C SER A 89 6.11 -5.21 8.26
N PHE A 90 6.24 -5.85 7.10
CA PHE A 90 5.37 -6.92 6.62
C PHE A 90 6.19 -7.97 5.87
N LEU A 91 5.96 -9.25 6.16
CA LEU A 91 6.55 -10.36 5.41
C LEU A 91 5.61 -10.77 4.29
N TRP A 92 6.03 -10.55 3.05
CA TRP A 92 5.31 -10.94 1.85
C TRP A 92 5.90 -12.23 1.30
N ASP A 93 5.08 -13.27 1.12
CA ASP A 93 5.54 -14.58 0.62
C ASP A 93 6.09 -14.55 -0.83
N THR A 94 5.93 -13.43 -1.54
CA THR A 94 6.42 -13.23 -2.91
C THR A 94 5.93 -14.35 -3.84
N ASP A 95 4.61 -14.53 -3.84
CA ASP A 95 3.82 -15.41 -4.70
C ASP A 95 3.64 -14.85 -6.11
N VAL A 96 4.70 -14.25 -6.64
CA VAL A 96 4.72 -13.63 -7.96
C VAL A 96 5.79 -14.27 -8.83
N LEU A 97 5.44 -14.51 -10.10
CA LEU A 97 6.34 -15.12 -11.08
C LEU A 97 7.58 -14.22 -11.31
N GLY A 98 8.75 -14.83 -11.35
CA GLY A 98 10.00 -14.16 -11.71
C GLY A 98 9.93 -13.45 -13.07
N GLY A 99 10.67 -12.34 -13.19
CA GLY A 99 10.62 -11.44 -14.33
C GLY A 99 9.50 -10.39 -14.26
N THR A 100 8.60 -10.52 -13.28
CA THR A 100 7.56 -9.52 -13.05
C THR A 100 8.16 -8.25 -12.42
N VAL A 101 7.79 -7.09 -12.96
CA VAL A 101 8.10 -5.80 -12.34
C VAL A 101 6.96 -5.42 -11.40
N MET A 102 7.28 -5.19 -10.13
CA MET A 102 6.34 -4.80 -9.08
C MET A 102 6.64 -3.39 -8.59
N THR A 103 5.59 -2.68 -8.17
CA THR A 103 5.68 -1.46 -7.37
C THR A 103 4.79 -1.66 -6.16
N MET A 104 5.26 -1.25 -4.99
CA MET A 104 4.46 -1.28 -3.76
C MET A 104 3.94 0.12 -3.48
N LYS A 105 2.69 0.18 -3.02
CA LYS A 105 2.03 1.39 -2.53
C LYS A 105 1.62 1.15 -1.09
N MET A 106 1.76 2.16 -0.26
CA MET A 106 1.20 2.17 1.07
C MET A 106 0.34 3.39 1.29
N THR A 107 -0.76 3.20 2.01
CA THR A 107 -1.67 4.27 2.46
C THR A 107 -1.78 4.19 3.97
N ASP A 108 -1.63 5.30 4.68
CA ASP A 108 -1.84 5.35 6.12
C ASP A 108 -3.28 5.76 6.50
N ALA A 109 -3.61 5.77 7.80
CA ALA A 109 -4.94 6.12 8.29
C ALA A 109 -5.35 7.58 8.04
N ALA A 110 -4.38 8.45 7.77
CA ALA A 110 -4.62 9.84 7.38
C ALA A 110 -4.84 10.00 5.87
N GLY A 111 -4.74 8.92 5.10
CA GLY A 111 -4.86 8.91 3.64
C GLY A 111 -3.57 9.34 2.93
N VAL A 112 -2.45 9.47 3.65
CA VAL A 112 -1.14 9.78 3.05
C VAL A 112 -0.63 8.53 2.34
N THR A 113 -0.07 8.71 1.14
CA THR A 113 0.44 7.60 0.33
C THR A 113 1.94 7.69 0.13
N ALA A 114 2.60 6.53 0.12
CA ALA A 114 4.00 6.35 -0.22
C ALA A 114 4.18 5.19 -1.21
N PHE A 115 5.26 5.23 -1.98
CA PHE A 115 5.56 4.25 -3.02
C PHE A 115 7.02 3.79 -2.93
N SER A 116 7.26 2.52 -3.25
CA SER A 116 8.62 2.03 -3.52
C SER A 116 9.05 2.40 -4.94
N ALA A 117 10.34 2.27 -5.23
CA ALA A 117 10.81 2.19 -6.61
C ALA A 117 10.40 0.83 -7.22
N PRO A 118 10.28 0.73 -8.56
CA PRO A 118 9.99 -0.54 -9.21
C PRO A 118 11.06 -1.61 -8.88
N VAL A 119 10.62 -2.80 -8.53
CA VAL A 119 11.47 -3.98 -8.26
C VAL A 119 11.17 -5.08 -9.27
N VAL A 120 12.19 -5.82 -9.69
CA VAL A 120 12.02 -6.99 -10.55
C VAL A 120 12.08 -8.22 -9.67
N VAL A 121 11.03 -9.05 -9.69
CA VAL A 121 11.04 -10.34 -8.99
C VAL A 121 12.04 -11.25 -9.67
N GLN A 122 13.03 -11.74 -8.93
CA GLN A 122 14.02 -12.66 -9.44
C GLN A 122 13.41 -14.03 -9.67
N GLN A 123 13.78 -14.65 -10.78
CA GLN A 123 13.34 -15.98 -11.13
C GLN A 123 13.93 -17.01 -10.15
N SER A 124 13.07 -17.92 -9.68
CA SER A 124 13.41 -19.06 -8.84
C SER A 124 13.01 -20.35 -9.54
N GLN A 125 13.69 -21.44 -9.19
CA GLN A 125 13.27 -22.79 -9.57
C GLN A 125 12.12 -23.31 -8.71
N ASP A 126 11.88 -22.65 -7.57
CA ASP A 126 10.74 -22.94 -6.70
C ASP A 126 9.49 -22.23 -7.21
N THR A 127 8.44 -22.99 -7.45
CA THR A 127 7.12 -22.51 -7.89
C THR A 127 6.01 -22.91 -6.91
N SER A 128 6.34 -23.38 -5.70
CA SER A 128 5.32 -23.91 -4.78
C SER A 128 4.35 -22.87 -4.23
N CYS A 129 4.70 -21.59 -4.35
CA CYS A 129 3.89 -20.45 -3.89
C CYS A 129 3.01 -19.82 -4.98
N LEU A 130 3.17 -20.21 -6.25
CA LEU A 130 2.47 -19.61 -7.40
C LEU A 130 1.10 -20.23 -7.67
#